data_AF-A0A2T4VZ55-F1
#
_entry.id   AF-A0A2T4VZ55-F1
#
_cell.length_a   1.000
_cell.length_b   1.000
_cell.length_c   1.000
_cell.angle_alpha   90.00
_cell.angle_beta   90.00
_cell.angle_gamma   90.00
#
_symmetry.space_group_name_H-M   'P 1'
#
loop_
_entity.id
_entity.type
_entity.pdbx_description
1 polymer ?
#
loop_
_entity_poly.entity_id
_entity_poly.type
_entity_poly.pdbx_seq_one_letter_code
_entity_poly.pdbx_strand_id
1 'polypeptide(L)'
;MFVGRLFKYLLGRYDFYKIILKTSGKLKSVAIQSVNIGGTLDYGPKWKRPDRIHSINRRNGFSNTIEVIFNGGWNISFRLHNASSKVEPSLKFDIQLVKTPINTGFHSIRIV
;
A
#
# COMPACT_ATOMS: atom_id res chain seq x y z
N MET A 1 0.63 -12.37 15.78
CA MET A 1 1.31 -13.10 14.67
C MET A 1 0.56 -13.02 13.32
N PHE A 2 -0.78 -13.01 13.29
CA PHE A 2 -1.56 -12.92 12.04
C PHE A 2 -1.51 -11.54 11.37
N VAL A 3 -1.83 -10.47 12.11
CA VAL A 3 -1.96 -9.10 11.55
C VAL A 3 -0.70 -8.64 10.83
N GLY A 4 0.46 -8.81 11.47
CA GLY A 4 1.74 -8.45 10.84
C GLY A 4 2.07 -9.27 9.58
N ARG A 5 1.63 -10.53 9.50
CA ARG A 5 1.80 -11.38 8.30
C ARG A 5 0.87 -10.95 7.18
N LEU A 6 -0.40 -10.68 7.48
CA LEU A 6 -1.36 -10.13 6.50
C LEU A 6 -0.88 -8.78 5.97
N PHE A 7 -0.46 -7.87 6.85
CA PHE A 7 0.05 -6.55 6.46
C PHE A 7 1.27 -6.65 5.54
N LYS A 8 2.24 -7.52 5.88
CA LYS A 8 3.42 -7.78 5.02
C LYS A 8 3.01 -8.44 3.69
N TYR A 9 2.02 -9.32 3.71
CA TYR A 9 1.52 -9.97 2.49
C TYR A 9 0.88 -8.95 1.54
N LEU A 10 0.11 -7.98 2.07
CA LEU A 10 -0.53 -6.92 1.28
C LEU A 10 0.47 -5.88 0.74
N LEU A 11 1.58 -5.61 1.42
CA LEU A 11 2.54 -4.58 0.98
C LEU A 11 3.74 -5.12 0.20
N GLY A 12 4.10 -6.38 0.42
CA GLY A 12 5.30 -6.99 -0.12
C GLY A 12 6.31 -7.37 0.97
N ARG A 13 7.30 -8.16 0.55
CA ARG A 13 8.26 -8.78 1.48
C ARG A 13 9.50 -7.95 1.75
N TYR A 14 9.86 -7.09 0.80
CA TYR A 14 11.09 -6.31 0.77
C TYR A 14 10.78 -4.83 0.84
N ASP A 15 11.75 -4.07 1.34
CA ASP A 15 11.69 -2.62 1.33
C ASP A 15 12.03 -2.11 -0.06
N PHE A 16 11.38 -1.03 -0.49
CA PHE A 16 11.61 -0.45 -1.82
C PHE A 16 11.28 1.05 -1.87
N TYR A 17 11.84 1.73 -2.86
CA TYR A 17 11.43 3.09 -3.20
C TYR A 17 10.34 3.03 -4.27
N LYS A 18 9.20 3.66 -3.99
CA LYS A 18 8.15 3.87 -4.98
C LYS A 18 8.32 5.24 -5.61
N ILE A 19 8.62 5.25 -6.91
CA ILE A 19 8.72 6.46 -7.72
C ILE A 19 7.33 6.78 -8.29
N ILE A 20 6.85 8.00 -8.07
CA ILE A 20 5.52 8.44 -8.46
C ILE A 20 5.67 9.71 -9.28
N LEU A 21 5.32 9.65 -10.57
CA LEU A 21 5.17 10.85 -11.38
C LEU A 21 3.82 11.50 -11.06
N LYS A 22 3.87 12.76 -10.61
CA LYS A 22 2.70 13.61 -10.38
C LYS A 22 2.66 14.69 -11.44
N THR A 23 1.56 14.71 -12.18
CA THR A 23 1.30 15.70 -13.23
C THR A 23 0.08 16.53 -12.84
N SER A 24 0.22 17.85 -12.83
CA SER A 24 -0.88 18.80 -12.60
C SER A 24 -0.83 19.88 -13.66
N GLY A 25 -1.67 19.75 -14.68
CA GLY A 25 -1.57 20.57 -15.90
C GLY A 25 -0.21 20.37 -16.57
N LYS A 26 0.55 21.45 -16.75
CA LYS A 26 1.91 21.42 -17.32
C LYS A 26 3.00 21.09 -16.29
N LEU A 27 2.71 21.18 -14.99
CA LEU A 27 3.69 20.93 -13.94
C LEU A 27 3.92 19.43 -13.76
N LYS A 28 5.19 19.02 -13.77
CA LYS A 28 5.62 17.66 -13.48
C LYS A 28 6.45 17.65 -12.20
N SER A 29 6.22 16.65 -11.37
CA SER A 29 7.06 16.38 -10.20
C SER A 29 7.20 14.89 -10.01
N VAL A 30 8.36 14.46 -9.53
CA VAL A 30 8.59 13.09 -9.11
C VAL A 30 8.58 13.06 -7.59
N ALA A 31 7.68 12.26 -7.03
CA ALA A 31 7.70 11.94 -5.62
C ALA A 31 8.38 10.58 -5.43
N ILE A 32 9.31 10.51 -4.49
CA ILE A 32 9.93 9.28 -4.02
C ILE A 32 9.31 8.97 -2.65
N GLN A 33 8.65 7.83 -2.56
CA GLN A 33 8.09 7.30 -1.33
C GLN A 33 8.94 6.13 -0.84
N SER A 34 9.42 6.19 0.40
CA SER A 34 10.12 5.07 1.04
C SER A 34 9.12 4.07 1.61
N VAL A 35 9.04 2.86 1.05
CA VAL A 35 8.30 1.74 1.63
C VAL A 35 9.27 0.95 2.51
N ASN A 36 9.49 1.44 3.73
CA ASN A 36 10.55 0.97 4.63
C ASN A 36 9.99 0.09 5.77
N ILE A 37 9.55 -1.12 5.47
CA ILE A 37 8.86 -2.03 6.42
C ILE A 37 9.87 -2.76 7.33
N GLY A 38 11.00 -3.16 6.77
CA GLY A 38 12.13 -3.84 7.40
C GLY A 38 13.08 -2.87 8.08
N GLY A 39 13.20 -1.65 7.58
CA GLY A 39 14.15 -0.66 8.06
C GLY A 39 15.48 -0.68 7.31
N THR A 40 15.51 -1.19 6.07
CA THR A 40 16.76 -1.38 5.31
C THR A 40 17.03 -0.26 4.30
N LEU A 41 16.13 0.72 4.16
CA LEU A 41 16.33 1.86 3.25
C LEU A 41 17.11 2.99 3.92
N ASP A 42 18.00 3.62 3.16
CA ASP A 42 18.79 4.77 3.61
C ASP A 42 17.98 6.06 3.75
N TYR A 43 16.88 6.18 2.99
CA TYR A 43 15.97 7.33 3.06
C TYR A 43 14.59 6.93 3.59
N GLY A 44 14.10 7.74 4.53
CA GLY A 44 12.78 7.63 5.11
C GLY A 44 12.69 6.67 6.31
N PRO A 45 11.81 6.94 7.28
CA PRO A 45 11.76 6.21 8.52
C PRO A 45 11.20 4.80 8.31
N LYS A 46 11.65 3.87 9.15
CA LYS A 46 11.01 2.56 9.26
C LYS A 46 9.54 2.72 9.63
N TRP A 47 8.66 2.11 8.83
CA TRP A 47 7.22 2.13 9.06
C TRP A 47 6.85 1.36 10.32
N LYS A 48 5.98 1.95 11.14
CA LYS A 48 5.41 1.25 12.29
C LYS A 48 4.39 0.22 11.80
N ARG A 49 4.68 -1.06 12.02
CA ARG A 49 3.81 -2.17 11.65
C ARG A 49 2.57 -2.19 12.55
N PRO A 50 1.36 -2.37 11.99
CA PRO A 50 0.16 -2.59 12.80
C PRO A 50 0.18 -3.96 13.46
N ASP A 51 -0.43 -4.05 14.64
CA ASP A 51 -0.61 -5.28 15.40
C ASP A 51 -2.10 -5.66 15.56
N ARG A 52 -3.02 -4.75 15.21
CA ARG A 52 -4.47 -4.95 15.31
C ARG A 52 -5.22 -4.51 14.06
N ILE A 53 -6.20 -5.30 13.66
CA ILE A 53 -7.21 -4.95 12.64
C ILE A 53 -8.41 -4.35 13.37
N HIS A 54 -8.87 -3.18 12.93
CA HIS A 54 -10.08 -2.53 13.43
C HIS A 54 -11.33 -3.02 12.68
N SER A 55 -11.24 -3.16 11.36
CA SER A 55 -12.35 -3.65 10.55
C SER A 55 -11.88 -4.22 9.21
N ILE A 56 -12.70 -5.12 8.67
CA ILE A 56 -12.59 -5.67 7.32
C ILE A 56 -13.98 -5.56 6.72
N ASN A 57 -14.12 -4.73 5.68
CA ASN A 57 -15.41 -4.46 5.06
C ASN A 57 -15.31 -4.59 3.54
N ARG A 58 -16.41 -4.91 2.87
CA ARG A 58 -16.50 -4.65 1.42
C ARG A 58 -16.56 -3.15 1.22
N ARG A 59 -15.85 -2.64 0.22
CA ARG A 59 -15.89 -1.22 -0.14
C ARG A 59 -17.25 -0.93 -0.80
N ASN A 60 -17.99 0.04 -0.27
CA ASN A 60 -19.29 0.42 -0.79
C ASN A 60 -19.22 0.74 -2.30
N GLY A 61 -20.14 0.18 -3.07
CA GLY A 61 -20.19 0.33 -4.53
C GLY A 61 -19.24 -0.58 -5.32
N PHE A 62 -18.47 -1.45 -4.66
CA PHE A 62 -17.57 -2.40 -5.33
C PHE A 62 -17.92 -3.85 -4.93
N SER A 63 -18.15 -4.71 -5.92
CA SER A 63 -18.53 -6.10 -5.69
C SER A 63 -17.39 -6.98 -5.17
N ASN A 64 -16.15 -6.62 -5.53
CA ASN A 64 -14.97 -7.45 -5.30
C ASN A 64 -13.82 -6.71 -4.60
N THR A 65 -14.07 -5.53 -4.03
CA THR A 65 -13.04 -4.77 -3.30
C THR A 65 -13.26 -4.89 -1.80
N ILE A 66 -12.23 -5.29 -1.09
CA ILE A 66 -12.18 -5.33 0.38
C ILE A 66 -11.36 -4.15 0.86
N GLU A 67 -11.77 -3.53 1.97
CA GLU A 67 -11.05 -2.50 2.69
C GLU A 67 -10.75 -3.01 4.10
N VAL A 68 -9.48 -2.90 4.51
CA VAL A 68 -8.99 -3.30 5.82
C VAL A 68 -8.39 -2.10 6.53
N ILE A 69 -8.96 -1.77 7.69
CA ILE A 69 -8.48 -0.69 8.55
C ILE A 69 -7.67 -1.33 9.68
N PHE A 70 -6.41 -0.95 9.80
CA PHE A 70 -5.54 -1.36 10.91
C PHE A 70 -5.30 -0.20 11.86
N ASN A 71 -4.83 -0.51 13.07
CA ASN A 71 -4.38 0.53 13.98
C ASN A 71 -3.15 1.29 13.44
N GLY A 72 -2.84 2.43 14.05
CA GLY A 72 -1.72 3.27 13.60
C GLY A 72 -1.98 4.06 12.32
N GLY A 73 -3.22 4.11 11.84
CA GLY A 73 -3.62 4.95 10.71
C GLY A 73 -3.51 4.30 9.34
N TRP A 74 -3.35 2.98 9.28
CA TRP A 74 -3.31 2.22 8.04
C TRP A 74 -4.73 1.91 7.53
N ASN A 75 -4.99 2.25 6.27
CA ASN A 75 -6.14 1.78 5.53
C ASN A 75 -5.67 1.24 4.18
N ILE A 76 -5.90 -0.05 3.94
CA ILE A 76 -5.51 -0.74 2.72
C ILE A 76 -6.76 -1.33 2.09
N SER A 77 -6.98 -1.03 0.82
CA SER A 77 -7.99 -1.72 0.02
C SER A 77 -7.33 -2.66 -0.96
N PHE A 78 -8.00 -3.76 -1.29
CA PHE A 78 -7.56 -4.64 -2.35
C PHE A 78 -8.75 -5.26 -3.08
N ARG A 79 -8.63 -5.32 -4.40
CA ARG A 79 -9.61 -6.00 -5.25
C ARG A 79 -9.25 -7.46 -5.43
N LEU A 80 -10.21 -8.31 -5.12
CA LEU A 80 -10.19 -9.74 -5.38
C LEU A 80 -10.49 -9.98 -6.86
N HIS A 81 -9.54 -10.55 -7.59
CA HIS A 81 -9.78 -10.99 -8.95
C HIS A 81 -9.05 -12.29 -9.24
N ASN A 82 -9.61 -13.08 -10.14
CA ASN A 82 -8.98 -14.32 -10.59
C ASN A 82 -7.80 -13.97 -11.49
N ALA A 83 -6.69 -14.69 -11.37
CA ALA A 83 -5.45 -14.34 -12.06
C ALA A 83 -5.41 -14.75 -13.53
N SER A 84 -6.35 -15.61 -13.95
CA SER A 84 -6.35 -16.34 -15.21
C SER A 84 -7.71 -16.30 -15.89
N SER A 85 -7.68 -16.39 -17.22
CA SER A 85 -8.87 -16.59 -18.07
C SER A 85 -9.40 -18.04 -18.02
N LYS A 86 -8.59 -18.99 -17.56
CA LYS A 86 -8.98 -20.37 -17.24
C LYS A 86 -9.35 -20.48 -15.76
N VAL A 87 -10.27 -21.39 -15.42
CA VAL A 87 -10.64 -21.68 -14.02
C VAL A 87 -9.46 -22.37 -13.33
N GLU A 88 -8.66 -21.59 -12.61
CA GLU A 88 -7.61 -22.06 -11.71
C GLU A 88 -7.73 -21.32 -10.36
N PRO A 89 -7.25 -21.93 -9.26
CA PRO A 89 -7.27 -21.30 -7.94
C PRO A 89 -6.14 -20.26 -7.82
N SER A 90 -6.25 -19.15 -8.57
CA SER A 90 -5.25 -18.09 -8.55
C SER A 90 -5.86 -16.77 -8.09
N LEU A 91 -5.52 -16.37 -6.86
CA LEU A 91 -6.05 -15.15 -6.25
C LEU A 91 -5.06 -14.01 -6.42
N LYS A 92 -5.43 -12.99 -7.20
CA LYS A 92 -4.67 -11.74 -7.29
C LYS A 92 -5.33 -10.66 -6.45
N PHE A 93 -4.50 -9.97 -5.67
CA PHE A 93 -4.88 -8.80 -4.91
C PHE A 93 -4.31 -7.56 -5.60
N ASP A 94 -5.17 -6.73 -6.17
CA ASP A 94 -4.80 -5.40 -6.64
C ASP A 94 -4.89 -4.45 -5.45
N ILE A 95 -3.74 -4.09 -4.88
CA ILE A 95 -3.63 -3.40 -3.59
C ILE A 95 -3.52 -1.88 -3.78
N GLN A 96 -4.29 -1.15 -2.98
CA GLN A 96 -4.25 0.31 -2.89
C GLN A 96 -4.10 0.76 -1.44
N LEU A 97 -3.10 1.61 -1.18
CA LEU A 97 -2.93 2.30 0.09
C LEU A 97 -3.90 3.48 0.15
N VAL A 98 -5.07 3.29 0.77
CA VAL A 98 -6.09 4.33 0.93
C VAL A 98 -5.62 5.40 1.90
N LYS A 99 -5.01 4.98 3.01
CA LYS A 99 -4.39 5.87 4.00
C LYS A 99 -3.15 5.23 4.59
N THR A 100 -2.11 6.04 4.71
CA THR A 100 -0.89 5.69 5.43
C THR A 100 -0.72 6.60 6.64
N PRO A 101 0.09 6.20 7.64
CA PRO A 101 0.52 7.10 8.71
C PRO A 101 1.24 8.33 8.13
N ILE A 102 1.31 9.41 8.92
CA ILE A 102 1.95 10.68 8.50
C ILE A 102 3.45 10.51 8.24
N ASN A 103 4.10 9.55 8.91
CA ASN A 103 5.54 9.39 8.88
C ASN A 103 6.00 8.29 7.89
N THR A 104 5.72 8.45 6.59
CA THR A 104 6.08 7.46 5.55
C THR A 104 7.21 7.86 4.62
N GLY A 105 7.94 8.95 4.90
CA GLY A 105 9.11 9.39 4.12
C GLY A 105 8.75 9.72 2.67
N PHE A 106 8.37 10.97 2.42
CA PHE A 106 8.08 11.48 1.08
C PHE A 106 9.06 12.57 0.71
N HIS A 107 9.78 12.39 -0.40
CA HIS A 107 10.56 13.44 -1.03
C HIS A 107 9.90 13.82 -2.36
N SER A 108 9.85 15.10 -2.69
CA SER A 108 9.30 15.56 -3.99
C SER A 108 10.31 16.44 -4.70
N ILE A 109 10.60 16.07 -5.95
CA ILE A 109 11.50 16.78 -6.86
C ILE A 109 10.63 17.38 -7.97
N ARG A 110 10.70 18.69 -8.17
CA ARG A 110 10.07 19.32 -9.34
C ARG A 110 10.90 19.01 -10.58
N ILE A 111 10.23 18.62 -11.66
CA ILE A 111 10.88 18.41 -12.96
C ILE A 111 10.34 19.51 -13.88
N VAL A 112 11.27 20.34 -14.36
CA VAL A 112 11.01 21.47 -15.26
C VAL A 112 10.75 20.96 -16.68
#